data_AF-A0A6B1HFD5-F1
#
_entry.id   AF-A0A6B1HFD5-F1
#
_cell.length_a   1.000
_cell.length_b   1.000
_cell.length_c   1.000
_cell.angle_alpha   90.00
_cell.angle_beta   90.00
_cell.angle_gamma   90.00
#
_symmetry.space_group_name_H-M   'P 1'
#
loop_
_entity.id
_entity.type
_entity.pdbx_description
1 polymer ?
#
loop_
_entity_poly.entity_id
_entity_poly.type
_entity_poly.pdbx_seq_one_letter_code
_entity_poly.pdbx_strand_id
1 'polypeptide(L)'
;RTMGSRSGLVIVAFLVVGTSIAVVGIGLGVGAGIGLGVLAEAGFPWLEDLLGTRLMGEYLITALPVEYTTPDIVRVAATAFVLGLAATLFPAWRAARLNPADLLQHE
;
A
#
# COMPACT_ATOMS: atom_id res chain seq x y z
N ARG A 1 14.89 -32.95 23.10
CA ARG A 1 15.49 -31.96 22.17
C ARG A 1 14.90 -32.29 20.80
N THR A 2 14.18 -31.43 20.08
CA THR A 2 14.77 -30.22 19.47
C THR A 2 13.78 -29.19 18.90
N MET A 3 12.47 -29.20 19.18
CA MET A 3 11.62 -28.08 18.71
C MET A 3 11.34 -27.07 19.82
N GLY A 4 12.42 -26.64 20.47
CA GLY A 4 12.50 -25.33 21.10
C GLY A 4 12.57 -24.26 20.02
N SER A 5 11.51 -24.14 19.22
CA SER A 5 11.36 -23.05 18.26
C SER A 5 11.27 -21.76 19.06
N ARG A 6 12.43 -21.11 19.24
CA ARG A 6 12.55 -19.78 19.87
C ARG A 6 11.47 -18.88 19.29
N SER A 7 10.68 -18.21 20.14
CA SER A 7 9.63 -17.26 19.72
C SER A 7 10.06 -16.26 18.64
N GLY A 8 11.37 -16.01 18.50
CA GLY A 8 11.95 -15.21 17.41
C GLY A 8 11.71 -15.76 15.99
N LEU A 9 11.59 -17.08 15.79
CA LEU A 9 11.40 -17.66 14.44
C LEU A 9 10.00 -17.35 13.87
N VAL A 10 8.98 -17.30 14.74
CA VAL A 10 7.62 -16.89 14.37
C VAL A 10 7.57 -15.41 13.99
N ILE A 11 8.29 -14.55 14.73
CA ILE A 11 8.41 -13.12 14.41
C ILE A 11 9.05 -12.92 13.03
N VAL A 12 10.16 -13.61 12.76
CA VAL A 12 10.87 -13.50 11.48
C VAL A 12 10.00 -13.96 10.32
N ALA A 13 9.24 -15.06 10.46
CA ALA A 13 8.33 -15.53 9.43
C ALA A 13 7.24 -14.48 9.11
N PHE A 14 6.61 -13.90 10.14
CA PHE A 14 5.61 -12.84 9.96
C PHE A 14 6.20 -11.58 9.32
N LEU A 15 7.41 -11.20 9.71
CA LEU A 15 8.10 -10.04 9.16
C LEU A 15 8.40 -10.23 7.67
N VAL A 16 8.90 -11.41 7.27
CA VAL A 16 9.26 -11.70 5.87
C VAL A 16 8.01 -11.70 4.99
N VAL A 17 6.93 -12.38 5.41
CA VAL A 17 5.68 -12.41 4.65
C VAL A 17 5.05 -11.02 4.57
N GLY A 18 4.97 -10.30 5.70
CA GLY A 18 4.42 -8.96 5.76
C GLY A 18 5.17 -7.96 4.88
N THR A 19 6.50 -7.99 4.93
CA THR A 19 7.35 -7.13 4.09
C THR A 19 7.18 -7.47 2.61
N SER A 20 7.09 -8.75 2.27
CA SER A 20 6.90 -9.21 0.88
C SER A 20 5.58 -8.69 0.30
N ILE A 21 4.49 -8.79 1.09
CA ILE A 21 3.17 -8.26 0.71
C ILE A 21 3.22 -6.74 0.57
N ALA A 22 3.88 -6.04 1.49
CA ALA A 22 4.00 -4.58 1.44
C ALA A 22 4.74 -4.11 0.18
N VAL A 23 5.86 -4.75 -0.18
CA VAL A 23 6.63 -4.42 -1.39
C VAL A 23 5.78 -4.60 -2.65
N VAL A 24 5.09 -5.74 -2.78
CA VAL A 24 4.22 -6.00 -3.93
C VAL A 24 3.06 -5.01 -3.99
N GLY A 25 2.41 -4.74 -2.86
CA GLY A 25 1.31 -3.79 -2.76
C GLY A 25 1.70 -2.37 -3.14
N ILE A 26 2.88 -1.91 -2.71
CA ILE A 26 3.40 -0.57 -3.06
C ILE A 26 3.72 -0.50 -4.55
N GLY A 27 4.35 -1.53 -5.12
CA GLY A 27 4.64 -1.58 -6.56
C GLY A 27 3.37 -1.52 -7.40
N LEU A 28 2.36 -2.31 -7.04
CA LEU A 28 1.06 -2.29 -7.72
C LEU A 28 0.32 -0.97 -7.51
N GLY A 29 0.36 -0.40 -6.30
CA GLY A 29 -0.30 0.87 -5.98
C GLY A 29 0.30 2.04 -6.73
N VAL A 30 1.63 2.13 -6.80
CA VAL A 30 2.32 3.17 -7.58
C VAL A 30 2.03 3.00 -9.07
N GLY A 31 2.12 1.78 -9.59
CA GLY A 31 1.82 1.50 -11.00
C GLY A 31 0.36 1.85 -11.36
N ALA A 32 -0.60 1.46 -10.52
CA ALA A 32 -2.00 1.80 -10.69
C ALA A 32 -2.24 3.32 -10.57
N GLY A 33 -1.60 4.00 -9.62
CA GLY A 33 -1.72 5.45 -9.46
C GLY A 33 -1.21 6.23 -10.67
N ILE A 34 -0.06 5.86 -11.21
CA ILE A 34 0.47 6.47 -12.45
C ILE A 34 -0.47 6.16 -13.62
N GLY A 35 -0.91 4.91 -13.76
CA GLY A 35 -1.83 4.50 -14.82
C GLY A 35 -3.17 5.23 -14.78
N LEU A 36 -3.73 5.42 -13.58
CA LEU A 36 -4.95 6.21 -13.38
C LEU A 36 -4.74 7.68 -13.68
N GLY A 37 -3.57 8.25 -13.36
CA GLY A 37 -3.26 9.61 -13.75
C GLY A 37 -3.26 9.81 -15.27
N VAL A 38 -2.59 8.91 -16.00
CA VAL A 38 -2.54 8.97 -17.48
C VAL A 38 -3.93 8.76 -18.08
N LEU A 39 -4.70 7.83 -17.50
CA LEU A 39 -6.09 7.61 -17.89
C LEU A 39 -6.98 8.81 -17.58
N ALA A 40 -6.73 9.53 -16.49
CA ALA A 40 -7.44 10.76 -16.19
C ALA A 40 -7.12 11.82 -17.25
N GLU A 41 -5.85 12.14 -17.50
CA GLU A 41 -5.47 13.12 -18.53
C GLU A 41 -6.04 12.80 -19.92
N ALA A 42 -6.02 11.52 -20.32
CA ALA A 42 -6.56 11.09 -21.61
C ALA A 42 -8.09 10.90 -21.60
N GLY A 43 -8.71 10.73 -20.44
CA GLY A 43 -10.12 10.39 -20.27
C GLY A 43 -11.04 11.61 -20.20
N PHE A 44 -10.52 12.78 -19.82
CA PHE A 44 -11.30 14.02 -19.77
C PHE A 44 -12.04 14.36 -21.09
N PRO A 45 -11.41 14.28 -22.27
CA PRO A 45 -12.10 14.54 -23.54
C PRO A 45 -13.24 13.54 -23.83
N TRP A 46 -13.04 12.27 -23.47
CA TRP A 46 -14.04 11.21 -23.67
C TRP A 46 -15.24 11.38 -22.72
N LEU A 47 -14.97 11.85 -21.50
CA LEU A 47 -15.99 12.15 -20.51
C LEU A 47 -16.82 13.38 -20.91
N GLU A 48 -16.20 14.41 -21.47
CA GLU A 48 -16.88 15.60 -22.01
C GLU A 48 -17.82 15.25 -23.17
N ASP A 49 -17.38 14.38 -24.09
CA ASP A 49 -18.22 13.90 -25.21
C ASP A 49 -19.43 13.08 -24.73
N LEU A 50 -19.26 12.26 -23.68
CA LEU A 50 -20.34 11.46 -23.10
C LEU A 50 -21.34 12.30 -22.28
N LEU A 51 -20.86 13.28 -21.53
CA LEU A 51 -21.68 14.13 -20.67
C LEU A 51 -22.33 15.29 -21.43
N GLY A 52 -21.94 15.54 -22.70
CA GLY A 52 -22.48 16.62 -23.53
C GLY A 52 -22.31 18.02 -22.92
N THR A 53 -21.44 18.14 -21.91
CA THR A 53 -21.18 19.36 -21.16
C THR A 53 -19.67 19.56 -21.11
N ARG A 54 -19.22 20.79 -21.41
CA ARG A 54 -17.84 21.17 -21.14
C ARG A 54 -17.69 21.27 -19.63
N LEU A 55 -17.08 20.27 -19.01
CA LEU A 55 -16.79 20.27 -17.58
C LEU A 55 -15.94 21.50 -17.20
N MET A 56 -15.13 21.98 -18.15
CA MET A 56 -14.32 23.21 -18.06
C MET A 56 -14.95 24.39 -18.83
N GLY A 57 -16.26 24.59 -18.68
CA GLY A 57 -16.95 25.78 -19.14
C GLY A 57 -16.75 26.95 -18.16
N GLU A 58 -16.05 27.99 -18.62
CA GLU A 58 -16.13 29.38 -18.11
C GLU A 58 -15.09 29.89 -17.10
N TYR A 59 -14.06 29.12 -16.71
CA TYR A 59 -12.90 29.72 -16.00
C TYR A 59 -11.55 29.08 -16.35
N LEU A 60 -10.83 29.72 -17.27
CA LEU A 60 -9.36 29.82 -17.43
C LEU A 60 -8.44 28.57 -17.36
N ILE A 61 -8.92 27.35 -17.13
CA ILE A 61 -8.07 26.16 -16.99
C ILE A 61 -8.46 25.14 -18.07
N THR A 62 -7.76 25.19 -19.21
CA THR A 62 -7.97 24.34 -20.40
C THR A 62 -7.49 22.90 -20.25
N ALA A 63 -6.80 22.58 -19.15
CA ALA A 63 -6.42 21.23 -18.76
C ALA A 63 -6.05 21.27 -17.27
N LEU A 64 -6.42 20.25 -16.49
CA LEU A 64 -5.72 19.95 -15.24
C LEU A 64 -4.55 19.03 -15.61
N PRO A 65 -3.33 19.57 -15.83
CA PRO A 65 -2.17 18.71 -16.01
C PRO A 65 -1.96 17.92 -14.72
N VAL A 66 -1.88 16.60 -14.82
CA VAL A 66 -1.49 15.76 -13.69
C VAL A 66 0.04 15.84 -13.61
N GLU A 67 0.53 16.71 -12.75
CA GLU A 67 1.97 16.86 -12.56
C GLU A 67 2.52 15.70 -11.71
N TYR A 68 3.23 14.78 -12.37
CA TYR A 68 3.96 13.71 -11.68
C TYR A 68 5.35 14.20 -11.26
N THR A 69 5.48 14.63 -10.02
CA THR A 69 6.82 14.89 -9.46
C THR A 69 7.36 13.60 -8.84
N THR A 70 8.51 13.11 -9.34
CA THR A 70 9.21 11.95 -8.77
C THR A 70 9.39 11.98 -7.23
N PRO A 71 9.68 13.13 -6.58
CA PRO A 71 9.79 13.22 -5.13
C PRO A 71 8.49 12.85 -4.42
N ASP A 72 7.33 13.19 -4.99
CA ASP A 72 6.04 12.90 -4.35
C ASP A 72 5.70 11.42 -4.45
N ILE A 73 6.01 10.78 -5.59
CA ILE A 73 5.89 9.32 -5.73
C ILE A 73 6.77 8.60 -4.71
N VAL A 74 8.03 9.04 -4.56
CA VAL A 74 8.98 8.45 -3.59
C VAL A 74 8.49 8.67 -2.15
N ARG A 75 7.99 9.87 -1.81
CA ARG A 75 7.43 10.16 -0.48
C ARG A 75 6.23 9.28 -0.16
N VAL A 76 5.28 9.15 -1.10
CA VAL A 76 4.10 8.30 -0.93
C VAL A 76 4.53 6.84 -0.76
N ALA A 77 5.43 6.33 -1.60
CA ALA A 77 5.95 4.97 -1.50
C ALA A 77 6.66 4.72 -0.16
N ALA A 78 7.50 5.65 0.29
CA ALA A 78 8.19 5.56 1.57
C ALA A 78 7.21 5.58 2.76
N THR A 79 6.20 6.44 2.72
CA THR A 79 5.19 6.53 3.77
C THR A 79 4.34 5.25 3.82
N ALA A 80 3.92 4.74 2.66
CA ALA A 80 3.20 3.47 2.55
C ALA A 80 4.05 2.29 3.05
N PHE A 81 5.35 2.29 2.76
CA PHE A 81 6.28 1.28 3.27
C PHE A 81 6.40 1.32 4.79
N VAL A 82 6.59 2.49 5.38
CA VAL A 82 6.67 2.66 6.84
C VAL A 82 5.36 2.23 7.51
N LEU A 83 4.22 2.61 6.96
CA LEU A 83 2.90 2.20 7.47
C LEU A 83 2.68 0.69 7.33
N GLY A 84 3.07 0.09 6.21
CA GLY A 84 3.01 -1.36 6.01
C GLY A 84 3.91 -2.14 6.97
N LEU A 85 5.12 -1.64 7.22
CA LEU A 85 6.01 -2.19 8.24
C LEU A 85 5.41 -2.04 9.64
N ALA A 86 4.85 -0.88 10.00
CA ALA A 86 4.20 -0.70 11.30
C ALA A 86 3.00 -1.64 11.48
N ALA A 87 2.18 -1.79 10.44
CA ALA A 87 1.01 -2.67 10.43
C ALA A 87 1.38 -4.16 10.53
N THR A 88 2.55 -4.57 10.05
CA THR A 88 3.04 -5.96 10.13
C THR A 88 3.82 -6.23 11.40
N LEU A 89 4.53 -5.24 11.92
CA LEU A 89 5.31 -5.34 13.15
C LEU A 89 4.41 -5.42 14.40
N PHE A 90 3.28 -4.71 14.42
CA PHE A 90 2.31 -4.76 15.53
C PHE A 90 1.77 -6.18 15.80
N PRO A 91 1.21 -6.92 14.83
CA PRO A 91 0.76 -8.29 15.04
C PRO A 91 1.93 -9.25 15.28
N ALA A 92 3.10 -9.05 14.68
CA ALA A 92 4.26 -9.90 14.95
C ALA A 92 4.74 -9.77 16.41
N TRP A 93 4.78 -8.55 16.95
CA TRP A 93 5.10 -8.31 18.36
C TRP A 93 4.02 -8.84 19.30
N ARG A 94 2.74 -8.72 18.91
CA ARG A 94 1.62 -9.28 19.66
C ARG A 94 1.63 -10.81 19.67
N ALA A 95 1.94 -11.45 18.54
CA ALA A 95 2.05 -12.90 18.42
C ALA A 95 3.23 -13.47 19.22
N ALA A 96 4.34 -12.74 19.30
CA ALA A 96 5.49 -13.14 20.12
C ALA A 96 5.22 -13.17 21.62
N ARG A 97 4.25 -12.37 22.09
CA ARG A 97 3.81 -12.32 23.49
C ARG A 97 2.74 -13.36 23.82
N LEU A 98 2.12 -13.98 22.82
CA LEU A 98 1.22 -15.11 23.00
C LEU A 98 2.09 -16.36 23.17
N ASN A 99 2.30 -16.77 24.42
CA ASN A 99 3.08 -17.95 24.75
C ASN A 99 2.32 -19.20 24.25
N PRO A 100 2.85 -19.98 23.28
CA PRO A 100 2.16 -21.16 22.76
C PRO A 100 1.95 -22.25 23.82
N ALA A 101 2.60 -22.14 24.98
CA ALA A 101 2.43 -23.05 26.11
C ALA A 101 1.09 -22.88 26.87
N ASP A 102 0.48 -21.69 26.88
CA ASP A 102 -0.77 -21.44 27.63
C ASP A 102 -2.04 -21.93 26.90
N LEU A 103 -1.94 -22.12 25.57
CA LEU A 103 -3.02 -22.63 24.74
C LEU A 103 -3.23 -24.15 24.89
N LEU A 104 -2.22 -24.88 25.36
CA LEU A 104 -2.29 -26.34 25.59
C LEU A 104 -2.72 -26.72 27.02
N GLN A 105 -2.79 -25.76 27.95
CA GLN A 105 -3.30 -26.03 29.32
C GLN A 105 -4.82 -25.91 29.44
N HIS A 106 -5.49 -25.51 28.36
CA HIS A 106 -6.95 -25.39 28.29
C HIS A 106 -7.59 -26.50 27.44
N GLU A 107 -6.81 -27.51 27.03
CA GLU A 107 -7.32 -28.81 26.54
C GLU A 107 -6.93 -29.93 27.49
#